data_AF-A0A455UCI0-F1
#
_entry.id   AF-A0A455UCI0-F1
#
_cell.length_a   1.000
_cell.length_b   1.000
_cell.length_c   1.000
_cell.angle_alpha   90.00
_cell.angle_beta   90.00
_cell.angle_gamma   90.00
#
_symmetry.space_group_name_H-M   'P 1'
#
loop_
_entity.id
_entity.type
_entity.pdbx_description
1 polymer ?
#
loop_
_entity_poly.entity_id
_entity_poly.type
_entity_poly.pdbx_seq_one_letter_code
_entity_poly.pdbx_strand_id
1 'polypeptide(L)'
;MIVAHPFNPVYLLPLVELVGGEATQPAQIATAQGLYQALAMRPLVVRREIEGHIADRLMEALWREALHLVNDGVATTEEIDAAVVYGCGLRWSLMGTFLTFHLAGGEPGMRHMLEQFGPALKLPWTKLEAPELTDELIDKVVEGCEHQAAGRSVATLDRRRDDFLVELLEVVQKYWPEAEGLKGRI
;
A
#
# COMPACT_ATOMS: atom_id res chain seq x y z
N MET A 1 -9.48 -23.64 -5.83
CA MET A 1 -8.47 -22.92 -6.63
C MET A 1 -7.86 -21.87 -5.73
N ILE A 2 -6.54 -21.73 -5.71
CA ILE A 2 -5.85 -20.69 -4.94
C ILE A 2 -5.35 -19.64 -5.93
N VAL A 3 -5.62 -18.38 -5.64
CA VAL A 3 -4.96 -17.24 -6.27
C VAL A 3 -3.80 -16.82 -5.37
N ALA A 4 -2.63 -16.60 -5.97
CA ALA A 4 -1.48 -16.02 -5.31
C ALA A 4 -1.13 -14.73 -6.07
N HIS A 5 -1.34 -13.59 -5.43
CA HIS A 5 -1.17 -12.27 -6.02
C HIS A 5 0.11 -11.62 -5.46
N PRO A 6 1.23 -11.65 -6.22
CA PRO A 6 2.47 -10.98 -5.84
C PRO A 6 2.46 -9.50 -6.27
N PHE A 7 3.40 -8.71 -5.75
CA PHE A 7 3.51 -7.28 -6.06
C PHE A 7 4.70 -6.99 -6.98
N ASN A 8 4.52 -6.12 -7.97
CA ASN A 8 5.57 -5.74 -8.90
C ASN A 8 6.49 -4.66 -8.30
N PRO A 9 7.84 -4.80 -8.37
CA PRO A 9 8.60 -5.92 -8.94
C PRO A 9 8.62 -7.16 -8.03
N VAL A 10 8.19 -8.31 -8.58
CA VAL A 10 7.95 -9.57 -7.83
C VAL A 10 9.21 -10.13 -7.17
N TYR A 11 10.39 -9.82 -7.71
CA TYR A 11 11.67 -10.26 -7.17
C TYR A 11 12.19 -9.38 -6.01
N LEU A 12 11.59 -8.23 -5.73
CA LEU A 12 11.96 -7.36 -4.60
C LEU A 12 10.85 -7.30 -3.54
N LEU A 13 9.59 -7.15 -3.95
CA LEU A 13 8.48 -7.00 -3.01
C LEU A 13 8.05 -8.38 -2.50
N PRO A 14 8.24 -8.68 -1.20
CA PRO A 14 8.09 -10.05 -0.71
C PRO A 14 6.62 -10.44 -0.47
N LEU A 15 5.69 -9.49 -0.43
CA LEU A 15 4.29 -9.77 -0.12
C LEU A 15 3.65 -10.63 -1.22
N VAL A 16 2.85 -11.61 -0.82
CA VAL A 16 1.97 -12.36 -1.73
C VAL A 16 0.63 -12.61 -1.05
N GLU A 17 -0.45 -12.13 -1.65
CA GLU A 17 -1.79 -12.35 -1.13
C GLU A 17 -2.33 -13.69 -1.61
N LEU A 18 -2.66 -14.57 -0.66
CA LEU A 18 -3.21 -15.89 -0.92
C LEU A 18 -4.71 -15.87 -0.70
N VAL A 19 -5.47 -16.12 -1.75
CA VAL A 19 -6.94 -16.18 -1.73
C VAL A 19 -7.37 -17.60 -2.12
N GLY A 20 -8.12 -18.26 -1.24
CA GLY A 20 -8.80 -19.50 -1.58
C GLY A 20 -10.24 -19.22 -2.01
N GLY A 21 -10.66 -19.76 -3.16
CA GLY A 21 -12.09 -19.79 -3.50
C GLY A 21 -12.88 -20.73 -2.58
N GLU A 22 -14.22 -20.70 -2.64
CA GLU A 22 -15.11 -21.37 -1.67
C GLU A 22 -14.81 -22.85 -1.39
N ALA A 23 -14.42 -23.62 -2.41
CA ALA A 23 -14.11 -25.04 -2.28
C ALA A 23 -12.66 -25.34 -1.83
N THR A 24 -11.87 -24.31 -1.53
CA THR A 24 -10.45 -24.45 -1.17
C THR A 24 -10.31 -24.85 0.29
N GLN A 25 -9.64 -25.97 0.54
CA GLN A 25 -9.45 -26.46 1.90
C GLN A 25 -8.34 -25.67 2.62
N PRO A 26 -8.45 -25.44 3.93
CA PRO A 26 -7.41 -24.74 4.71
C PRO A 26 -6.02 -25.37 4.59
N ALA A 27 -5.93 -26.70 4.45
CA ALA A 27 -4.65 -27.40 4.24
C ALA A 27 -3.95 -27.00 2.93
N GLN A 28 -4.70 -26.66 1.88
CA GLN A 28 -4.14 -26.20 0.61
C GLN A 28 -3.56 -24.78 0.75
N ILE A 29 -4.23 -23.91 1.50
CA ILE A 29 -3.71 -22.57 1.83
C ILE A 29 -2.43 -22.69 2.67
N ALA A 30 -2.42 -23.55 3.70
CA ALA A 30 -1.23 -23.77 4.51
C ALA A 30 -0.04 -24.30 3.69
N THR A 31 -0.31 -25.17 2.71
CA THR A 31 0.71 -25.64 1.76
C THR A 31 1.27 -24.49 0.93
N ALA A 32 0.41 -23.63 0.39
CA ALA A 32 0.82 -22.46 -0.37
C ALA A 32 1.63 -21.47 0.49
N GLN A 33 1.22 -21.22 1.74
CA GLN A 33 1.98 -20.40 2.69
C GLN A 33 3.40 -20.95 2.90
N GLY A 34 3.53 -22.25 3.16
CA GLY A 34 4.84 -22.89 3.35
C GLY A 34 5.73 -22.77 2.11
N LEU A 35 5.15 -22.94 0.92
CA LEU A 35 5.88 -22.77 -0.35
C LEU A 35 6.42 -21.35 -0.52
N TYR A 36 5.58 -20.34 -0.32
CA TYR A 36 6.00 -18.94 -0.48
C TYR A 36 6.99 -18.50 0.61
N GLN A 37 6.82 -18.96 1.85
CA GLN A 37 7.82 -18.74 2.91
C GLN A 37 9.18 -19.35 2.56
N ALA A 38 9.22 -20.53 1.96
CA ALA A 38 10.47 -21.16 1.51
C ALA A 38 11.16 -20.38 0.38
N LEU A 39 10.42 -19.55 -0.36
CA LEU A 39 10.93 -18.62 -1.38
C LEU A 39 11.30 -17.24 -0.78
N ALA A 40 11.37 -17.12 0.55
CA ALA A 40 11.58 -15.85 1.27
C ALA A 40 10.50 -14.79 1.02
N MET A 41 9.34 -15.19 0.49
CA MET A 41 8.17 -14.33 0.37
C MET A 41 7.41 -14.30 1.71
N ARG A 42 6.57 -13.28 1.89
CA ARG A 42 5.70 -13.07 3.05
C ARG A 42 4.25 -13.30 2.62
N PRO A 43 3.72 -14.54 2.72
CA PRO A 43 2.36 -14.82 2.31
C PRO A 43 1.34 -14.27 3.31
N LEU A 44 0.42 -13.45 2.80
CA LEU A 44 -0.73 -12.92 3.52
C LEU A 44 -1.99 -13.69 3.11
N VAL A 45 -2.61 -14.40 4.04
CA VAL A 45 -3.86 -15.12 3.76
C VAL A 45 -5.05 -14.17 3.81
N VAL A 46 -5.71 -13.98 2.68
CA VAL A 46 -6.96 -13.25 2.57
C VAL A 46 -8.08 -14.18 3.02
N ARG A 47 -8.63 -13.93 4.22
CA ARG A 47 -9.56 -14.84 4.90
C ARG A 47 -10.91 -14.98 4.19
N ARG A 48 -11.32 -13.97 3.44
CA ARG A 48 -12.54 -13.97 2.64
C ARG A 48 -12.22 -13.39 1.28
N GLU A 49 -12.65 -14.07 0.23
CA GLU A 49 -12.53 -13.57 -1.13
C GLU A 49 -13.18 -12.18 -1.22
N ILE A 50 -12.43 -11.25 -1.78
CA ILE A 50 -12.83 -9.86 -2.03
C ILE A 50 -12.22 -9.42 -3.36
N GLU A 51 -12.97 -8.64 -4.13
CA GLU A 51 -12.46 -8.05 -5.36
C GLU A 51 -11.37 -7.01 -5.06
N GLY A 52 -10.27 -7.07 -5.82
CA GLY A 52 -9.12 -6.18 -5.68
C GLY A 52 -8.19 -6.49 -4.51
N HIS A 53 -8.29 -7.69 -3.92
CA HIS A 53 -7.44 -8.11 -2.79
C HIS A 53 -7.42 -7.08 -1.63
N ILE A 54 -6.43 -7.11 -0.72
CA ILE A 54 -6.36 -6.14 0.40
C ILE A 54 -5.52 -4.93 -0.02
N ALA A 55 -4.31 -5.17 -0.54
CA ALA A 55 -3.40 -4.08 -0.83
C ALA A 55 -3.87 -3.19 -1.98
N ASP A 56 -4.39 -3.76 -3.09
CA ASP A 56 -4.84 -2.92 -4.21
C ASP A 56 -6.03 -2.07 -3.81
N ARG A 57 -6.94 -2.56 -2.96
CA ARG A 57 -8.04 -1.73 -2.42
C ARG A 57 -7.54 -0.52 -1.62
N LEU A 58 -6.47 -0.70 -0.84
CA LEU A 58 -5.87 0.41 -0.08
C LEU A 58 -5.18 1.41 -1.01
N MET A 59 -4.44 0.91 -2.01
CA MET A 59 -3.78 1.77 -3.01
C MET A 59 -4.80 2.51 -3.88
N GLU A 60 -5.86 1.83 -4.29
CA GLU A 60 -6.94 2.40 -5.10
C GLU A 60 -7.71 3.46 -4.32
N ALA A 61 -8.00 3.25 -3.03
CA ALA A 61 -8.64 4.27 -2.20
C ALA A 61 -7.82 5.56 -2.13
N LEU A 62 -6.49 5.46 -2.00
CA LEU A 62 -5.59 6.60 -2.05
C LEU A 62 -5.58 7.26 -3.43
N TRP A 63 -5.53 6.45 -4.50
CA TRP A 63 -5.51 6.95 -5.87
C TRP A 63 -6.80 7.68 -6.26
N ARG A 64 -7.97 7.17 -5.86
CA ARG A 64 -9.27 7.81 -6.10
C ARG A 64 -9.31 9.20 -5.44
N GLU A 65 -8.83 9.33 -4.21
CA GLU A 65 -8.74 10.63 -3.55
C GLU A 65 -7.75 11.56 -4.26
N ALA A 66 -6.58 11.05 -4.67
CA ALA A 66 -5.60 11.83 -5.42
C ALA A 66 -6.19 12.39 -6.73
N LEU A 67 -6.95 11.58 -7.47
CA LEU A 67 -7.63 12.03 -8.69
C LEU A 67 -8.62 13.16 -8.41
N HIS A 68 -9.37 13.11 -7.31
CA HIS A 68 -10.25 14.20 -6.91
C HIS A 68 -9.50 15.48 -6.57
N LEU A 69 -8.37 15.39 -5.86
CA LEU A 69 -7.56 16.55 -5.52
C LEU A 69 -7.00 17.24 -6.77
N VAL A 70 -6.59 16.47 -7.79
CA VAL A 70 -6.17 17.01 -9.09
C VAL A 70 -7.36 17.61 -9.84
N ASN A 71 -8.47 16.87 -9.93
CA ASN A 71 -9.67 17.29 -10.64
C ASN A 71 -10.23 18.61 -10.12
N ASP A 72 -10.29 18.73 -8.79
CA ASP A 72 -10.84 19.89 -8.09
C ASP A 72 -9.82 21.06 -8.01
N GLY A 73 -8.61 20.89 -8.57
CA GLY A 73 -7.56 21.90 -8.59
C GLY A 73 -6.96 22.20 -7.22
N VAL A 74 -7.07 21.27 -6.28
CA VAL A 74 -6.54 21.40 -4.91
C VAL A 74 -5.02 21.21 -4.89
N ALA A 75 -4.51 20.28 -5.71
CA ALA A 75 -3.08 19.98 -5.79
C ALA A 75 -2.71 19.41 -7.17
N THR A 76 -1.45 19.58 -7.55
CA THR A 76 -0.82 18.89 -8.68
C THR A 76 -0.44 17.46 -8.32
N THR A 77 -0.13 16.62 -9.32
CA THR A 77 0.37 15.26 -9.05
C THR A 77 1.69 15.26 -8.27
N GLU A 78 2.58 16.23 -8.53
CA GLU A 78 3.84 16.39 -7.79
C GLU A 78 3.60 16.73 -6.31
N GLU A 79 2.67 17.63 -6.00
CA GLU A 79 2.37 18.00 -4.62
C GLU A 79 1.74 16.83 -3.85
N ILE A 80 0.88 16.05 -4.50
CA ILE A 80 0.30 14.83 -3.93
C ILE A 80 1.39 13.79 -3.67
N ASP A 81 2.25 13.53 -4.66
CA ASP A 81 3.36 12.58 -4.52
C ASP A 81 4.35 13.05 -3.44
N ALA A 82 4.63 14.35 -3.33
CA ALA A 82 5.45 14.92 -2.27
C ALA A 82 4.83 14.68 -0.88
N ALA A 83 3.51 14.82 -0.73
CA ALA A 83 2.82 14.53 0.53
C ALA A 83 2.97 13.05 0.96
N VAL A 84 2.96 12.12 -0.02
CA VAL A 84 3.18 10.70 0.25
C VAL A 84 4.66 10.43 0.53
N VAL A 85 5.56 10.83 -0.37
CA VAL A 85 7.00 10.55 -0.31
C VAL A 85 7.64 11.15 0.94
N TYR A 86 7.33 12.40 1.29
CA TYR A 86 7.93 13.09 2.44
C TYR A 86 7.12 12.98 3.73
N GLY A 87 5.88 12.49 3.66
CA GLY A 87 4.96 12.41 4.79
C GLY A 87 4.71 10.99 5.29
N CYS A 88 3.61 10.39 4.85
CA CYS A 88 3.17 9.07 5.33
C CYS A 88 4.02 7.91 4.79
N GLY A 89 4.54 8.00 3.57
CA GLY A 89 5.30 6.95 2.90
C GLY A 89 6.57 6.54 3.65
N LEU A 90 7.30 7.49 4.24
CA LEU A 90 8.47 7.20 5.09
C LEU A 90 8.10 6.26 6.25
N ARG A 91 6.94 6.48 6.88
CA ARG A 91 6.47 5.66 8.00
C ARG A 91 5.88 4.34 7.53
N TRP A 92 5.20 4.31 6.39
CA TRP A 92 4.54 3.11 5.85
C TRP A 92 5.52 1.98 5.48
N SER A 93 6.77 2.31 5.13
CA SER A 93 7.81 1.31 4.88
C SER A 93 8.13 0.42 6.10
N LEU A 94 7.93 0.95 7.31
CA LEU A 94 8.15 0.26 8.58
C LEU A 94 6.83 -0.16 9.24
N MET A 95 5.83 0.71 9.18
CA MET A 95 4.65 0.63 10.02
C MET A 95 3.38 0.94 9.21
N GLY A 96 2.51 -0.06 9.09
CA GLY A 96 1.23 0.08 8.40
C GLY A 96 0.24 1.02 9.10
N THR A 97 -0.95 1.16 8.50
CA THR A 97 -1.99 2.10 8.92
C THR A 97 -2.36 2.00 10.40
N PHE A 98 -2.67 0.79 10.88
CA PHE A 98 -3.17 0.61 12.25
C PHE A 98 -2.15 0.93 13.32
N LEU A 99 -0.89 0.49 13.18
CA LEU A 99 0.11 0.77 14.20
C LEU A 99 0.54 2.25 14.15
N THR A 100 0.51 2.88 12.97
CA THR A 100 0.71 4.34 12.83
C THR A 100 -0.33 5.13 13.62
N PHE A 101 -1.61 4.78 13.48
CA PHE A 101 -2.68 5.43 14.24
C PHE A 101 -2.71 5.01 15.71
N HIS A 102 -2.20 3.83 16.05
CA HIS A 102 -2.02 3.44 17.44
C HIS A 102 -1.06 4.40 18.15
N LEU A 103 0.09 4.72 17.53
CA LEU A 103 1.02 5.71 18.09
C LEU A 103 0.40 7.12 18.16
N ALA A 104 -0.43 7.49 17.19
CA ALA A 104 -1.12 8.79 17.19
C ALA A 104 -2.09 8.94 18.39
N GLY A 105 -2.53 7.84 18.99
CA GLY A 105 -3.35 7.84 20.20
C GLY A 105 -2.58 8.08 21.51
N GLY A 106 -1.24 8.19 21.47
CA GLY A 106 -0.39 8.32 22.67
C GLY A 106 -0.30 7.03 23.48
N GLU A 107 0.05 7.12 24.77
CA GLU A 107 0.13 5.94 25.67
C GLU A 107 -1.17 5.10 25.70
N PRO A 108 -2.38 5.67 25.65
CA PRO A 108 -3.62 4.87 25.58
C PRO A 108 -3.85 4.18 24.22
N GLY A 109 -3.05 4.51 23.21
CA GLY A 109 -3.01 3.85 21.91
C GLY A 109 -4.29 4.03 21.08
N MET A 110 -4.57 3.01 20.26
CA MET A 110 -5.68 3.02 19.29
C MET A 110 -7.05 3.31 19.91
N ARG A 111 -7.30 2.94 21.17
CA ARG A 111 -8.59 3.23 21.82
C ARG A 111 -8.85 4.73 21.89
N HIS A 112 -7.87 5.47 22.38
CA HIS A 112 -7.97 6.92 22.48
C HIS A 112 -8.02 7.58 21.10
N MET A 113 -7.22 7.09 20.14
CA MET A 113 -7.31 7.56 18.74
C MET A 113 -8.75 7.44 18.22
N LEU A 114 -9.41 6.29 18.40
CA LEU A 114 -10.77 6.05 17.93
C LEU A 114 -11.83 6.88 18.69
N GLU A 115 -11.65 7.09 19.99
CA GLU A 115 -12.56 7.94 20.78
C GLU A 115 -12.45 9.42 20.37
N GLN A 116 -11.24 9.89 20.08
CA GLN A 116 -10.97 11.27 19.70
C GLN A 116 -11.33 11.56 18.23
N PHE A 117 -10.89 10.71 17.30
CA PHE A 117 -11.00 10.95 15.86
C PHE A 117 -12.04 10.08 15.16
N GLY A 118 -12.61 9.07 15.83
CA GLY A 118 -13.69 8.25 15.27
C GLY A 118 -14.90 9.05 14.76
N PRO A 119 -15.35 10.13 15.43
CA PRO A 119 -16.40 10.99 14.89
C PRO A 119 -16.05 11.62 13.54
N ALA A 120 -14.77 11.95 13.31
CA ALA A 120 -14.31 12.56 12.06
C ALA A 120 -14.36 11.59 10.87
N LEU A 121 -14.35 10.27 11.10
CA LEU A 121 -14.48 9.27 10.03
C LEU A 121 -15.82 9.33 9.29
N LYS A 122 -16.84 10.00 9.86
CA LYS A 122 -18.13 10.23 9.21
C LYS A 122 -18.18 11.49 8.35
N LEU A 123 -17.15 12.33 8.42
CA LEU A 123 -17.10 13.55 7.63
C LEU A 123 -16.77 13.18 6.16
N PRO A 124 -17.46 13.78 5.17
CA PRO A 124 -17.31 13.43 3.76
C PRO A 124 -16.08 14.12 3.12
N TRP A 125 -14.95 14.15 3.83
CA TRP A 125 -13.71 14.82 3.37
C TRP A 125 -12.79 13.94 2.53
N THR A 126 -13.13 12.66 2.33
CA THR A 126 -12.40 11.72 1.46
C THR A 126 -13.40 11.02 0.56
N LYS A 127 -13.06 10.88 -0.72
CA LYS A 127 -13.95 10.38 -1.77
C LYS A 127 -13.47 9.01 -2.26
N LEU A 128 -14.25 7.98 -1.96
CA LEU A 128 -13.94 6.59 -2.33
C LEU A 128 -14.52 6.18 -3.69
N GLU A 129 -15.39 6.97 -4.28
CA GLU A 129 -15.82 6.80 -5.68
C GLU A 129 -14.92 7.68 -6.55
N ALA A 130 -14.37 7.14 -7.65
CA ALA A 130 -13.50 7.90 -8.53
C ALA A 130 -14.25 9.06 -9.21
N PRO A 131 -13.59 10.18 -9.54
CA PRO A 131 -14.19 11.17 -10.43
C PRO A 131 -14.38 10.58 -11.83
N GLU A 132 -15.22 11.20 -12.65
CA GLU A 132 -15.28 10.89 -14.07
C GLU A 132 -13.92 11.23 -14.71
N LEU A 133 -13.33 10.26 -15.43
CA LEU A 133 -12.07 10.46 -16.15
C LEU A 133 -12.34 11.22 -17.45
N THR A 134 -12.58 12.52 -17.33
CA THR A 134 -12.69 13.43 -18.47
C THR A 134 -11.34 13.59 -19.17
N ASP A 135 -11.36 13.97 -20.45
CA ASP A 135 -10.13 14.25 -21.21
C ASP A 135 -9.28 15.31 -20.48
N GLU A 136 -9.90 16.34 -19.91
CA GLU A 136 -9.21 17.38 -19.12
C GLU A 136 -8.49 16.82 -17.89
N LEU A 137 -9.14 15.92 -17.14
CA LEU A 137 -8.51 15.32 -15.96
C LEU A 137 -7.36 14.39 -16.37
N ILE A 138 -7.55 13.61 -17.44
CA ILE A 138 -6.51 12.74 -17.99
C ILE A 138 -5.30 13.58 -18.39
N ASP A 139 -5.50 14.66 -19.15
CA ASP A 139 -4.44 15.55 -19.60
C ASP A 139 -3.67 16.15 -18.41
N LYS A 140 -4.37 16.64 -17.37
CA LYS A 140 -3.72 17.16 -16.14
C LYS A 140 -2.83 16.12 -15.46
N VAL A 141 -3.33 14.89 -15.32
CA VAL A 141 -2.57 13.81 -14.68
C VAL A 141 -1.36 13.43 -15.54
N VAL A 142 -1.54 13.33 -16.86
CA VAL A 142 -0.46 13.03 -17.82
C VAL A 142 0.62 14.11 -17.78
N GLU A 143 0.25 15.38 -17.93
CA GLU A 143 1.18 16.50 -17.88
C GLU A 143 1.96 16.53 -16.56
N GLY A 144 1.28 16.30 -15.43
CA GLY A 144 1.92 16.24 -14.13
C GLY A 144 2.91 15.06 -14.00
N CYS A 145 2.54 13.88 -14.49
CA CYS A 145 3.43 12.72 -14.53
C CYS A 145 4.65 12.96 -15.44
N GLU A 146 4.45 13.57 -16.60
CA GLU A 146 5.54 13.93 -17.52
C GLU A 146 6.48 14.98 -16.92
N HIS A 147 5.93 15.97 -16.24
CA HIS A 147 6.68 16.97 -15.48
C HIS A 147 7.59 16.28 -14.45
N GLN A 148 7.03 15.38 -13.64
CA GLN A 148 7.79 14.61 -12.65
C GLN A 148 8.80 13.67 -13.30
N ALA A 149 8.45 13.02 -14.41
CA ALA A 149 9.38 12.15 -15.15
C ALA A 149 10.59 12.94 -15.66
N ALA A 150 10.44 14.24 -15.95
CA ALA A 150 11.51 15.14 -16.34
C ALA A 150 12.38 14.57 -17.49
N GLY A 151 11.72 13.99 -18.50
CA GLY A 151 12.37 13.38 -19.67
C GLY A 151 13.08 12.04 -19.41
N ARG A 152 13.03 11.49 -18.20
CA ARG A 152 13.58 10.16 -17.89
C ARG A 152 12.65 9.08 -18.42
N SER A 153 13.23 8.07 -19.07
CA SER A 153 12.46 6.91 -19.54
C SER A 153 11.88 6.11 -18.36
N VAL A 154 10.79 5.40 -18.61
CA VAL A 154 10.20 4.44 -17.65
C VAL A 154 11.25 3.46 -17.13
N ALA A 155 12.09 2.90 -18.02
CA ALA A 155 13.17 1.98 -17.63
C ALA A 155 14.21 2.61 -16.68
N THR A 156 14.46 3.92 -16.79
CA THR A 156 15.35 4.64 -15.86
C THR A 156 14.70 4.84 -14.50
N LEU A 157 13.41 5.20 -14.48
CA LEU A 157 12.64 5.36 -13.24
C LEU A 157 12.47 4.02 -12.53
N ASP A 158 12.18 2.94 -13.27
CA ASP A 158 12.10 1.59 -12.75
C ASP A 158 13.41 1.16 -12.11
N ARG A 159 14.55 1.32 -12.80
CA ARG A 159 15.86 0.98 -12.23
C ARG A 159 16.13 1.76 -10.94
N ARG A 160 15.86 3.07 -10.95
CA ARG A 160 16.03 3.91 -9.76
C ARG A 160 15.15 3.46 -8.60
N ARG A 161 13.89 3.10 -8.86
CA ARG A 161 12.99 2.53 -7.85
C ARG A 161 13.55 1.22 -7.30
N ASP A 162 13.99 0.33 -8.17
CA ASP A 162 14.46 -0.99 -7.78
C ASP A 162 15.75 -0.93 -6.96
N ASP A 163 16.70 -0.08 -7.34
CA ASP A 163 17.92 0.17 -6.57
C ASP A 163 17.59 0.70 -5.17
N PHE A 164 16.66 1.66 -5.08
CA PHE A 164 16.14 2.15 -3.79
C PHE A 164 15.46 1.06 -2.97
N LEU A 165 14.64 0.20 -3.59
CA LEU A 165 13.94 -0.88 -2.89
C LEU A 165 14.92 -1.90 -2.31
N VAL A 166 16.03 -2.20 -2.99
CA VAL A 166 17.09 -3.08 -2.46
C VAL A 166 17.67 -2.48 -1.17
N GLU A 167 18.10 -1.22 -1.21
CA GLU A 167 18.63 -0.53 -0.02
C GLU A 167 17.60 -0.44 1.11
N LEU A 168 16.34 -0.12 0.77
CA LEU A 168 15.26 -0.03 1.74
C LEU A 168 15.00 -1.39 2.40
N LEU A 169 14.99 -2.48 1.64
CA LEU A 169 14.78 -3.83 2.16
C LEU A 169 15.84 -4.21 3.20
N GLU A 170 17.11 -3.89 2.95
CA GLU A 170 18.19 -4.11 3.91
C GLU A 170 17.99 -3.33 5.22
N VAL A 171 17.40 -2.13 5.14
CA VAL A 171 17.08 -1.32 6.32
C VAL A 171 15.87 -1.90 7.05
N VAL A 172 14.72 -2.05 6.38
CA VAL A 172 13.47 -2.43 7.05
C VAL A 172 13.53 -3.83 7.66
N GLN A 173 14.28 -4.77 7.06
CA GLN A 173 14.49 -6.11 7.62
C GLN A 173 15.08 -6.09 9.04
N LYS A 174 15.91 -5.09 9.37
CA LYS A 174 16.49 -4.91 10.71
C LYS A 174 15.46 -4.48 11.75
N TYR A 175 14.35 -3.90 11.31
CA TYR A 175 13.28 -3.35 12.15
C TYR A 175 11.97 -4.15 12.05
N TRP A 176 11.95 -5.22 11.27
CA TRP A 176 10.79 -6.11 11.22
C TRP A 176 10.62 -6.83 12.57
N PRO A 177 9.37 -7.21 12.93
CA PRO A 177 9.09 -7.84 14.21
C PRO A 177 9.93 -9.10 14.46
N GLU A 178 10.29 -9.84 13.41
CA GLU A 178 11.16 -11.02 13.53
C GLU A 178 12.53 -10.69 14.12
N ALA A 179 13.09 -9.51 13.83
CA ALA A 179 14.36 -9.04 14.38
C ALA A 179 14.26 -8.75 15.90
N GLU A 180 13.05 -8.48 16.39
CA GLU A 180 12.72 -8.28 17.80
C GLU A 180 12.26 -9.58 18.50
N GLY A 181 12.26 -10.72 17.80
CA GLY A 181 11.77 -12.00 18.32
C GLY A 181 10.25 -12.16 18.28
N LEU A 182 9.52 -11.25 17.65
CA LEU A 182 8.06 -11.21 17.54
C LEU A 182 7.55 -11.93 16.28
N LYS A 183 7.93 -13.20 16.09
CA LYS A 183 7.55 -13.99 14.90
C LYS A 183 6.03 -14.10 14.75
N GLY A 184 5.54 -13.93 13.52
CA GLY A 184 4.12 -14.07 13.17
C GLY A 184 3.24 -12.92 13.64
N ARG A 185 3.83 -11.76 13.98
CA ARG A 185 3.10 -10.54 14.34
C ARG A 185 2.86 -9.59 13.16
N ILE A 186 3.47 -9.87 12.00
CA ILE A 186 3.23 -9.21 10.70
C ILE A 186 3.37 -10.22 9.57
#